data_AF-A0A8C8ZC41-F1
#
_entry.id   AF-A0A8C8ZC41-F1
#
_cell.length_a   1.000
_cell.length_b   1.000
_cell.length_c   1.000
_cell.angle_alpha   90.00
_cell.angle_beta   90.00
_cell.angle_gamma   90.00
#
_symmetry.space_group_name_H-M   'P 1'
#
loop_
_entity.id
_entity.type
_entity.pdbx_description
1 polymer ?
#
loop_
_entity_poly.entity_id
_entity_poly.type
_entity_poly.pdbx_seq_one_letter_code
_entity_poly.pdbx_strand_id
1 'polypeptide(L)'
;MKLVHVFLLLLCFCLSFCKATLTSDTPQEDLVEKKCLAKKYTHLSCDKVFCQPWQKCIEGTCRCKLPYQCPKNSTVMCATNGKSYPTYCHLKSLECLHPATKFLNNGTCKAEGKFSVSLYGTADSEGIVEVQLVGQDKKVFICDSSWSMTEANVACFDLGFQQ
;
A
#
# COMPACT_ATOMS: atom_id res chain seq x y z
N MET A 1 8.94 41.59 64.26
CA MET A 1 9.62 41.68 62.94
C MET A 1 10.20 40.37 62.40
N LYS A 2 10.41 39.30 63.20
CA LYS A 2 10.92 38.01 62.67
C LYS A 2 9.85 37.12 62.00
N LEU A 3 8.59 37.19 62.45
CA LEU A 3 7.50 36.39 61.88
C LEU A 3 7.12 36.83 60.45
N VAL A 4 7.16 38.13 60.17
CA VAL A 4 6.85 38.70 58.85
C VAL A 4 7.90 38.35 57.81
N HIS A 5 9.19 38.30 58.19
CA HIS A 5 10.26 37.83 57.29
C HIS A 5 10.17 36.33 57.00
N VAL A 6 9.78 35.51 57.98
CA VAL A 6 9.56 34.07 57.76
C VAL A 6 8.38 33.84 56.81
N PHE A 7 7.28 34.59 56.98
CA PHE A 7 6.14 34.52 56.05
C PHE A 7 6.50 35.02 54.64
N LEU A 8 7.29 36.10 54.52
CA LEU A 8 7.73 36.61 53.21
C LEU A 8 8.67 35.64 52.49
N LEU A 9 9.56 34.96 53.23
CA LEU A 9 10.44 33.91 52.72
C LEU A 9 9.66 32.67 52.28
N LEU A 10 8.65 32.24 53.04
CA LEU A 10 7.75 31.13 52.69
C LEU A 10 6.90 31.45 51.45
N LEU A 11 6.38 32.68 51.31
CA LEU A 11 5.64 33.14 50.13
C LEU A 11 6.53 33.21 48.88
N CYS A 12 7.78 33.66 49.00
CA CYS A 12 8.75 33.64 47.89
C CYS A 12 9.14 32.22 47.46
N PHE A 13 9.23 31.27 48.40
CA PHE A 13 9.44 29.85 48.05
C PHE A 13 8.22 29.28 47.32
N CYS A 14 6.99 29.56 47.75
CA CYS A 14 5.79 29.11 47.04
C CYS A 14 5.64 29.68 45.63
N LEU A 15 6.06 30.95 45.39
CA LEU A 15 5.99 31.57 44.07
C LEU A 15 7.08 31.07 43.10
N SER A 16 8.24 30.62 43.60
CA SER A 16 9.28 29.99 42.78
C SER A 16 8.97 28.54 42.40
N PHE A 17 8.16 27.82 43.20
CA PHE A 17 7.76 26.44 42.91
C PHE A 17 6.43 26.32 42.13
N CYS A 18 5.70 27.41 41.92
CA CYS A 18 4.47 27.45 41.11
C CYS A 18 4.71 27.79 39.63
N LYS A 19 5.80 27.28 39.06
CA LYS A 19 5.91 27.10 37.61
C LYS A 19 5.92 25.62 37.27
N ALA A 20 4.93 24.91 37.83
CA ALA A 20 4.45 23.69 37.20
C ALA A 20 3.79 24.13 35.90
N THR A 21 4.57 24.11 34.82
CA THR A 21 4.01 24.09 33.49
C THR A 21 3.03 22.92 33.46
N LEU A 22 1.73 23.22 33.39
CA LEU A 22 0.75 22.29 32.84
C LEU A 22 1.06 22.17 31.35
N THR A 23 2.22 21.62 31.01
CA THR A 23 2.32 20.90 29.76
C THR A 23 1.69 19.55 30.04
N SER A 24 0.52 19.34 29.45
CA SER A 24 0.17 18.02 28.96
C SER A 24 1.22 17.63 27.90
N ASP A 25 2.47 17.42 28.32
CA ASP A 25 3.51 16.79 27.51
C ASP A 25 3.22 15.30 27.55
N THR A 26 2.13 14.89 26.90
CA THR A 26 2.22 13.63 26.17
C THR A 26 3.36 13.84 25.19
N PRO A 27 4.47 13.07 25.27
CA PRO A 27 5.43 13.06 24.19
C PRO A 27 4.62 12.69 22.95
N GLN A 28 4.48 13.61 22.01
CA GLN A 28 4.06 13.23 20.68
C GLN A 28 5.14 12.27 20.20
N GLU A 29 4.88 10.96 20.29
CA GLU A 29 5.83 9.93 19.91
C GLU A 29 6.24 10.24 18.46
N ASP A 30 7.51 10.59 18.26
CA ASP A 30 8.08 10.74 16.92
C ASP A 30 8.25 9.33 16.36
N LEU A 31 7.15 8.76 15.88
CA LEU A 31 7.06 7.39 15.35
C LEU A 31 7.88 7.21 14.06
N VAL A 32 8.37 8.30 13.45
CA VAL A 32 9.00 8.29 12.13
C VAL A 32 10.46 8.70 12.20
N GLU A 33 11.36 7.79 11.83
CA GLU A 33 12.79 8.07 11.83
C GLU A 33 13.21 8.91 10.60
N LYS A 34 13.66 10.16 10.83
CA LYS A 34 14.10 11.08 9.76
C LYS A 34 15.23 10.54 8.88
N LYS A 35 16.11 9.69 9.42
CA LYS A 35 17.23 9.11 8.66
C LYS A 35 16.76 8.13 7.58
N CYS A 36 15.70 7.36 7.83
CA CYS A 36 15.20 6.40 6.86
C CYS A 36 14.37 7.06 5.75
N LEU A 37 13.72 8.20 6.04
CA LEU A 37 13.03 9.01 5.04
C LEU A 37 13.97 9.49 3.94
N ALA A 38 15.21 9.85 4.28
CA ALA A 38 16.23 10.22 3.30
C ALA A 38 16.58 9.09 2.32
N LYS A 39 16.33 7.82 2.69
CA LYS A 39 16.55 6.64 1.84
C LYS A 39 15.37 6.31 0.95
N LYS A 40 14.18 6.87 1.21
CA LYS A 40 12.95 6.66 0.42
C LYS A 40 12.65 5.18 0.17
N TYR A 41 12.68 4.37 1.23
CA TYR A 41 12.37 2.94 1.13
C TYR A 41 10.95 2.72 0.59
N THR A 42 10.78 1.73 -0.27
CA THR A 42 9.50 1.34 -0.86
C THR A 42 9.28 -0.16 -0.70
N HIS A 43 8.18 -0.69 -1.26
CA HIS A 43 7.95 -2.13 -1.35
C HIS A 43 9.01 -2.88 -2.16
N LEU A 44 9.88 -2.17 -2.91
CA LEU A 44 11.01 -2.74 -3.64
C LEU A 44 12.33 -2.70 -2.85
N SER A 45 12.34 -2.22 -1.60
CA SER A 45 13.56 -2.12 -0.80
C SER A 45 13.75 -3.36 0.09
N CYS A 46 14.61 -4.29 -0.33
CA CYS A 46 14.81 -5.54 0.42
C CYS A 46 15.59 -5.41 1.73
N ASP A 47 16.13 -4.23 2.01
CA ASP A 47 16.67 -3.89 3.34
C ASP A 47 15.56 -3.77 4.41
N LYS A 48 14.29 -3.67 3.99
CA LYS A 48 13.13 -3.45 4.87
C LYS A 48 12.02 -4.49 4.73
N VAL A 49 11.77 -4.98 3.52
CA VAL A 49 10.69 -5.95 3.26
C VAL A 49 11.17 -7.11 2.40
N PHE A 50 10.52 -8.28 2.52
CA PHE A 50 10.80 -9.38 1.60
C PHE A 50 10.31 -9.06 0.19
N CYS A 51 11.11 -9.39 -0.82
CA CYS A 51 10.68 -9.28 -2.21
C CYS A 51 9.54 -10.24 -2.52
N GLN A 52 8.73 -9.88 -3.52
CA GLN A 52 7.66 -10.75 -4.00
C GLN A 52 8.22 -12.06 -4.57
N PRO A 53 7.43 -13.16 -4.63
CA PRO A 53 7.92 -14.46 -5.12
C PRO A 53 8.54 -14.43 -6.53
N TRP A 54 8.05 -13.56 -7.41
CA TRP A 54 8.53 -13.32 -8.77
C TRP A 54 9.69 -12.30 -8.87
N GLN A 55 10.27 -11.90 -7.74
CA GLN A 55 11.40 -10.99 -7.63
C GLN A 55 12.55 -11.62 -6.83
N LYS A 56 13.76 -11.08 -6.98
CA LYS A 56 14.96 -11.41 -6.21
C LYS A 56 15.61 -10.12 -5.69
N CYS A 57 16.23 -10.18 -4.51
CA CYS A 57 16.97 -9.06 -3.92
C CYS A 57 18.36 -8.97 -4.57
N ILE A 58 18.68 -7.82 -5.15
CA ILE A 58 19.99 -7.48 -5.70
C ILE A 58 20.32 -6.08 -5.21
N GLU A 59 21.42 -5.93 -4.46
CA GLU A 59 21.90 -4.63 -3.97
C GLU A 59 20.83 -3.81 -3.23
N GLY A 60 20.12 -4.44 -2.26
CA GLY A 60 19.09 -3.77 -1.47
C GLY A 60 17.79 -3.46 -2.24
N THR A 61 17.69 -3.84 -3.52
CA THR A 61 16.52 -3.63 -4.37
C THR A 61 15.92 -4.93 -4.91
N CYS A 62 14.60 -5.06 -4.86
CA CYS A 62 13.85 -6.14 -5.47
C CYS A 62 13.80 -5.96 -6.99
N ARG A 63 14.42 -6.90 -7.72
CA ARG A 63 14.44 -6.94 -9.18
C ARG A 63 13.66 -8.13 -9.69
N CYS A 64 13.04 -8.00 -10.86
CA CYS A 64 12.27 -9.07 -11.47
C CYS A 64 13.12 -10.33 -11.68
N LYS A 65 12.60 -11.49 -11.30
CA LYS A 65 13.13 -12.78 -11.77
C LYS A 65 12.73 -12.97 -13.23
N LEU A 66 13.50 -13.78 -13.95
CA LEU A 66 13.10 -14.27 -15.26
C LEU A 66 12.07 -15.40 -15.11
N PRO A 67 11.10 -15.56 -16.03
CA PRO A 67 10.00 -16.52 -15.84
C PRO A 67 10.47 -17.95 -15.57
N TYR A 68 11.55 -18.40 -16.19
CA TYR A 68 12.10 -19.75 -15.99
C TYR A 68 12.66 -20.00 -14.58
N GLN A 69 12.88 -18.95 -13.78
CA GLN A 69 13.34 -19.05 -12.39
C GLN A 69 12.16 -19.29 -11.41
N CYS A 70 10.92 -19.26 -11.91
CA CYS A 70 9.74 -19.56 -11.11
C CYS A 70 9.54 -21.07 -10.92
N PRO A 71 8.94 -21.49 -9.79
CA PRO A 71 8.48 -22.86 -9.61
C PRO A 71 7.43 -23.25 -10.66
N LYS A 72 7.49 -24.50 -11.13
CA LYS A 72 6.63 -25.02 -12.20
C LYS A 72 5.31 -25.65 -11.70
N ASN A 73 5.16 -25.88 -10.41
CA ASN A 73 4.01 -26.59 -9.84
C ASN A 73 2.92 -25.60 -9.39
N SER A 74 1.95 -25.32 -10.26
CA SER A 74 0.76 -24.54 -9.88
C SER A 74 -0.34 -24.66 -10.93
N THR A 75 -1.44 -23.95 -10.70
CA THR A 75 -2.52 -23.76 -11.66
C THR A 75 -2.11 -22.76 -12.75
N VAL A 76 -2.60 -23.00 -13.96
CA VAL A 76 -2.41 -22.09 -15.11
C VAL A 76 -3.18 -20.79 -14.92
N MET A 77 -2.66 -19.69 -15.49
CA MET A 77 -3.24 -18.34 -15.37
C MET A 77 -3.35 -17.68 -16.74
N CYS A 78 -4.39 -16.87 -16.95
CA CYS A 78 -4.54 -16.05 -18.14
C CYS A 78 -4.14 -14.59 -17.88
N ALA A 79 -3.47 -13.98 -18.86
CA ALA A 79 -3.15 -12.56 -18.86
C ALA A 79 -4.02 -11.75 -19.84
N THR A 80 -3.99 -10.43 -19.73
CA THR A 80 -4.75 -9.49 -20.56
C THR A 80 -4.41 -9.54 -22.05
N ASN A 81 -3.27 -10.12 -22.42
CA ASN A 81 -2.88 -10.34 -23.83
C ASN A 81 -3.44 -11.64 -24.43
N GLY A 82 -4.35 -12.33 -23.73
CA GLY A 82 -4.96 -13.58 -24.19
C GLY A 82 -4.03 -14.80 -24.12
N LYS A 83 -2.86 -14.67 -23.49
CA LYS A 83 -1.89 -15.77 -23.32
C LYS A 83 -2.05 -16.44 -21.96
N SER A 84 -2.00 -17.77 -21.96
CA SER A 84 -1.96 -18.58 -20.74
C SER A 84 -0.51 -18.82 -20.29
N TYR A 85 -0.29 -18.79 -18.98
CA TYR A 85 1.01 -19.00 -18.33
C TYR A 85 0.96 -20.23 -17.43
N PRO A 86 2.07 -20.99 -17.30
CA PRO A 86 2.08 -22.22 -16.51
C PRO A 86 1.72 -22.02 -15.03
N THR A 87 2.14 -20.90 -14.43
CA THR A 87 1.82 -20.56 -13.04
C THR A 87 1.66 -19.05 -12.87
N TYR A 88 1.06 -18.62 -11.76
CA TYR A 88 0.95 -17.20 -11.40
C TYR A 88 2.32 -16.50 -11.30
N CYS A 89 3.35 -17.19 -10.79
CA CYS A 89 4.70 -16.63 -10.73
C CYS A 89 5.25 -16.29 -12.12
N HIS A 90 5.06 -17.17 -13.11
CA HIS A 90 5.52 -16.91 -14.48
C HIS A 90 4.84 -15.68 -15.08
N LEU A 91 3.54 -15.52 -14.85
CA LEU A 91 2.78 -14.34 -15.30
C LEU A 91 3.31 -13.07 -14.63
N LYS A 92 3.39 -13.03 -13.30
CA LYS A 92 3.84 -11.83 -12.56
C LYS A 92 5.31 -11.50 -12.79
N SER A 93 6.16 -12.50 -13.02
CA SER A 93 7.55 -12.31 -13.44
C SER A 93 7.62 -11.61 -14.80
N LEU A 94 6.79 -12.02 -15.76
CA LEU A 94 6.73 -11.34 -17.05
C LEU A 94 6.13 -9.94 -16.92
N GLU A 95 5.06 -9.76 -16.14
CA GLU A 95 4.46 -8.44 -15.89
C GLU A 95 5.46 -7.46 -15.27
N CYS A 96 6.30 -7.93 -14.34
CA CYS A 96 7.37 -7.13 -13.74
C CYS A 96 8.38 -6.65 -14.80
N LEU A 97 8.69 -7.48 -15.81
CA LEU A 97 9.58 -7.13 -16.92
C LEU A 97 8.88 -6.28 -17.99
N HIS A 98 7.58 -6.51 -18.20
CA HIS A 98 6.74 -5.91 -19.22
C HIS A 98 5.37 -5.51 -18.63
N PRO A 99 5.26 -4.30 -18.06
CA PRO A 99 4.09 -3.87 -17.25
C PRO A 99 2.73 -3.92 -17.95
N ALA A 100 2.70 -4.00 -19.29
CA ALA A 100 1.46 -4.09 -20.06
C ALA A 100 0.72 -5.44 -19.89
N THR A 101 1.41 -6.51 -19.49
CA THR A 101 0.82 -7.86 -19.42
C THR A 101 0.27 -8.13 -18.00
N LYS A 102 -0.94 -7.65 -17.72
CA LYS A 102 -1.60 -7.83 -16.42
C LYS A 102 -2.29 -9.17 -16.30
N PHE A 103 -2.58 -9.59 -15.06
CA PHE A 103 -3.44 -10.74 -14.78
C PHE A 103 -4.88 -10.50 -15.27
N LEU A 104 -5.54 -11.54 -15.79
CA LEU A 104 -6.94 -11.48 -16.25
C LEU A 104 -7.84 -12.46 -15.49
N ASN A 105 -7.57 -13.75 -15.58
CA ASN A 105 -8.35 -14.77 -14.87
C ASN A 105 -7.51 -15.98 -14.48
N ASN A 106 -7.98 -16.68 -13.44
CA ASN A 106 -7.45 -17.99 -13.08
C ASN A 106 -7.88 -19.03 -14.14
N GLY A 107 -7.03 -20.01 -14.39
CA GLY A 107 -7.24 -21.02 -15.43
C GLY A 107 -6.77 -20.57 -16.82
N THR A 108 -7.22 -21.31 -17.83
CA THR A 108 -6.93 -20.99 -19.23
C THR A 108 -7.67 -19.73 -19.68
N CYS A 109 -7.17 -19.10 -20.73
CA CYS A 109 -7.84 -17.94 -21.32
C CYS A 109 -9.19 -18.33 -21.94
N LYS A 110 -10.19 -17.50 -21.69
CA LYS A 110 -11.52 -17.59 -22.30
C LYS A 110 -11.58 -16.65 -23.51
N ALA A 111 -12.23 -17.07 -24.60
CA ALA A 111 -12.26 -16.31 -25.86
C ALA A 111 -12.88 -14.90 -25.74
N GLU A 112 -13.80 -14.69 -24.80
CA GLU A 112 -14.56 -13.43 -24.62
C GLU A 112 -14.44 -12.86 -23.19
N GLY A 113 -13.45 -13.33 -22.43
CA GLY A 113 -13.30 -12.91 -21.05
C GLY A 113 -12.74 -11.49 -20.92
N LYS A 114 -13.58 -10.50 -20.61
CA LYS A 114 -13.13 -9.14 -20.28
C LYS A 114 -13.28 -8.85 -18.78
N PHE A 115 -12.25 -8.28 -18.17
CA PHE A 115 -12.32 -7.63 -16.86
C PHE A 115 -12.33 -6.12 -17.07
N SER A 116 -13.17 -5.39 -16.33
CA SER A 116 -13.11 -3.93 -16.33
C SER A 116 -13.46 -3.33 -14.98
N VAL A 117 -12.80 -2.22 -14.68
CA VAL A 117 -13.07 -1.35 -13.54
C VAL A 117 -13.48 0.01 -14.11
N SER A 118 -14.55 0.59 -13.59
CA SER A 118 -14.99 1.94 -13.95
C SER A 118 -15.55 2.68 -12.74
N LEU A 119 -15.66 4.01 -12.84
CA LEU A 119 -16.32 4.84 -11.84
C LEU A 119 -17.68 5.27 -12.37
N TYR A 120 -18.72 5.01 -11.61
CA TYR A 120 -20.05 5.56 -11.85
C TYR A 120 -20.13 6.96 -11.21
N GLY A 121 -20.26 8.00 -12.05
CA GLY A 121 -20.21 9.39 -11.63
C GLY A 121 -20.09 10.36 -12.81
N THR A 122 -19.88 11.64 -12.51
CA THR A 122 -19.74 12.71 -13.53
C THR A 122 -18.29 13.12 -13.80
N ALA A 123 -17.35 12.70 -12.96
CA ALA A 123 -15.94 13.07 -13.07
C ALA A 123 -15.05 11.83 -13.23
N ASP A 124 -13.89 12.01 -13.87
CA ASP A 124 -13.02 10.90 -14.26
C ASP A 124 -12.15 10.35 -13.09
N SER A 125 -12.15 11.04 -11.95
CA SER A 125 -11.31 10.73 -10.78
C SER A 125 -12.09 10.53 -9.48
N GLU A 126 -13.42 10.48 -9.54
CA GLU A 126 -14.30 10.23 -8.39
C GLU A 126 -15.58 9.51 -8.83
N GLY A 127 -16.19 8.77 -7.92
CA GLY A 127 -17.44 8.06 -8.19
C GLY A 127 -17.57 6.76 -7.41
N ILE A 128 -18.61 6.00 -7.71
CA ILE A 128 -18.87 4.69 -7.12
C ILE A 128 -18.18 3.63 -7.97
N VAL A 129 -17.37 2.78 -7.36
CA VAL A 129 -16.61 1.74 -8.08
C VAL A 129 -17.56 0.69 -8.66
N GLU A 130 -17.49 0.50 -9.98
CA GLU A 130 -18.13 -0.58 -10.72
C GLU A 130 -17.08 -1.57 -11.23
N VAL A 131 -17.37 -2.88 -11.07
CA VAL A 131 -16.51 -3.95 -11.58
C VAL A 131 -17.32 -4.88 -12.48
N GLN A 132 -16.74 -5.23 -13.63
CA GLN A 132 -17.21 -6.32 -14.48
C GLN A 132 -16.21 -7.48 -14.41
N LEU A 133 -16.65 -8.61 -13.89
CA LEU A 133 -15.82 -9.82 -13.77
C LEU A 133 -15.75 -10.58 -15.09
N VAL A 134 -14.64 -11.31 -15.28
CA VAL A 134 -14.41 -12.14 -16.47
C VAL A 134 -15.50 -13.19 -16.62
N GLY A 135 -16.23 -13.14 -17.75
CA GLY A 135 -17.33 -14.06 -18.05
C GLY A 135 -18.65 -13.68 -17.40
N GLN A 136 -18.79 -12.44 -16.91
CA GLN A 136 -20.06 -11.85 -16.49
C GLN A 136 -20.36 -10.61 -17.34
N ASP A 137 -21.58 -10.51 -17.83
CA ASP A 137 -22.02 -9.35 -18.63
C ASP A 137 -22.52 -8.18 -17.78
N LYS A 138 -22.78 -8.44 -16.49
CA LYS A 138 -23.30 -7.45 -15.55
C LYS A 138 -22.18 -6.77 -14.77
N LYS A 139 -22.24 -5.45 -14.68
CA LYS A 139 -21.45 -4.66 -13.73
C LYS A 139 -22.06 -4.70 -12.34
N VAL A 140 -21.21 -4.76 -11.32
CA VAL A 140 -21.62 -4.77 -9.91
C VAL A 140 -20.88 -3.69 -9.12
N PHE A 141 -21.54 -3.18 -8.08
CA PHE A 141 -20.94 -2.26 -7.13
C PHE A 141 -20.19 -3.02 -6.02
N ILE A 142 -19.25 -2.33 -5.38
CA ILE A 142 -18.46 -2.86 -4.27
C ILE A 142 -19.06 -2.43 -2.92
N CYS A 143 -19.07 -3.34 -1.95
CA CYS A 143 -19.54 -3.04 -0.60
C CYS A 143 -18.55 -2.16 0.16
N ASP A 144 -19.08 -1.16 0.89
CA ASP A 144 -18.28 -0.27 1.74
C ASP A 144 -17.66 -1.00 2.95
N SER A 145 -18.37 -1.99 3.51
CA SER A 145 -17.95 -2.72 4.74
C SER A 145 -16.62 -3.46 4.64
N SER A 146 -16.10 -3.67 3.43
CA SER A 146 -14.82 -4.36 3.18
C SER A 146 -13.91 -3.58 2.24
N TRP A 147 -14.16 -2.27 2.10
CA TRP A 147 -13.36 -1.39 1.27
C TRP A 147 -12.32 -0.66 2.12
N SER A 148 -11.05 -0.80 1.75
CA SER A 148 -9.94 -0.12 2.44
C SER A 148 -9.00 0.57 1.46
N MET A 149 -7.98 1.24 1.98
CA MET A 149 -6.91 1.81 1.15
C MET A 149 -6.18 0.76 0.31
N THR A 150 -6.19 -0.51 0.73
CA THR A 150 -5.56 -1.61 -0.01
C THR A 150 -6.21 -1.78 -1.38
N GLU A 151 -7.53 -1.92 -1.43
CA GLU A 151 -8.30 -2.09 -2.66
C GLU A 151 -8.39 -0.79 -3.46
N ALA A 152 -8.54 0.35 -2.76
CA ALA A 152 -8.64 1.66 -3.40
C ALA A 152 -7.40 2.01 -4.23
N ASN A 153 -6.22 1.80 -3.66
CA ASN A 153 -4.94 2.05 -4.32
C ASN A 153 -4.80 1.20 -5.60
N VAL A 154 -5.21 -0.07 -5.56
CA VAL A 154 -5.17 -0.98 -6.72
C VAL A 154 -6.20 -0.59 -7.78
N ALA A 155 -7.42 -0.20 -7.39
CA ALA A 155 -8.45 0.25 -8.32
C ALA A 155 -8.00 1.50 -9.09
N CYS A 156 -7.45 2.49 -8.40
CA CYS A 156 -6.90 3.70 -9.03
C CYS A 156 -5.74 3.36 -9.99
N PHE A 157 -4.87 2.42 -9.61
CA PHE A 157 -3.78 1.96 -10.47
C PHE A 157 -4.29 1.33 -11.77
N ASP A 158 -5.35 0.52 -11.70
CA ASP A 158 -5.97 -0.09 -12.87
C ASP A 158 -6.72 0.91 -13.76
N LEU A 159 -7.24 1.99 -13.16
CA LEU A 159 -7.81 3.15 -13.87
C LEU A 159 -6.77 4.08 -14.49
N GLY A 160 -5.47 3.85 -14.23
CA GLY A 160 -4.35 4.60 -14.84
C GLY A 160 -3.71 5.67 -13.96
N PHE A 161 -4.15 5.83 -12.71
CA PHE A 161 -3.55 6.75 -11.74
C PHE A 161 -2.32 6.08 -11.10
N GLN A 162 -1.13 6.63 -11.35
CA GLN A 162 0.12 6.09 -10.78
C GLN A 162 0.25 6.39 -9.27
N GLN A 163 0.91 5.49 -8.55
CA GLN A 163 1.28 5.63 -7.13
C GLN A 163 2.74 6.04 -6.97
#